data_AF-A0A1G0LD28-F1
#
_entry.id   AF-A0A1G0LD28-F1
#
_cell.length_a   1.000
_cell.length_b   1.000
_cell.length_c   1.000
_cell.angle_alpha   90.00
_cell.angle_beta   90.00
_cell.angle_gamma   90.00
#
_symmetry.space_group_name_H-M   'P 1'
#
loop_
_entity.id
_entity.type
_entity.pdbx_description
1 polymer ?
#
loop_
_entity_poly.entity_id
_entity_poly.type
_entity_poly.pdbx_seq_one_letter_code
_entity_poly.pdbx_strand_id
1 'polypeptide(L)'
;MKLAITQAIRDALARIGHVPDDLRARFDAIAPADGGAFTLRLSDDDATALAELVQWHVKTDPATLKPTPETAPYAELIRLIDDAQL
;
A
#
# COMPACT_ATOMS: atom_id res chain seq x y z
N MET A 1 -5.84 -11.63 -4.64
CA MET A 1 -6.52 -10.32 -4.58
C MET A 1 -6.05 -9.33 -5.66
N LYS A 2 -6.94 -8.43 -6.11
CA LYS A 2 -6.64 -7.29 -7.01
C LYS A 2 -7.09 -5.98 -6.35
N LEU A 3 -6.15 -5.08 -6.09
CA LEU A 3 -6.40 -3.77 -5.48
C LEU A 3 -6.29 -2.66 -6.52
N ALA A 4 -7.26 -1.76 -6.54
CA ALA A 4 -7.13 -0.47 -7.22
C ALA A 4 -6.44 0.51 -6.26
N ILE A 5 -5.28 1.01 -6.64
CA ILE A 5 -4.47 1.93 -5.84
C ILE A 5 -4.28 3.27 -6.56
N THR A 6 -4.12 4.34 -5.79
CA THR A 6 -3.87 5.68 -6.31
C THR A 6 -2.40 5.86 -6.71
N GLN A 7 -2.10 6.93 -7.46
CA GLN A 7 -0.72 7.31 -7.74
C GLN A 7 0.07 7.59 -6.44
N ALA A 8 -0.56 8.20 -5.44
CA ALA A 8 0.09 8.48 -4.16
C ALA A 8 0.54 7.20 -3.44
N ILE A 9 -0.28 6.14 -3.49
CA ILE A 9 0.10 4.82 -2.94
C ILE A 9 1.26 4.23 -3.74
N ARG A 10 1.20 4.26 -5.08
CA ARG A 10 2.28 3.75 -5.93
C ARG A 10 3.62 4.46 -5.65
N ASP A 11 3.60 5.79 -5.56
CA ASP A 11 4.78 6.60 -5.29
C ASP A 11 5.33 6.34 -3.87
N ALA A 12 4.45 6.10 -2.90
CA ALA A 12 4.85 5.72 -1.55
C ALA A 12 5.55 4.35 -1.52
N LEU A 13 4.98 3.34 -2.18
CA LEU A 13 5.60 2.01 -2.30
C LEU A 13 6.98 2.06 -2.97
N ALA A 14 7.15 2.90 -3.99
CA ALA A 14 8.42 3.08 -4.68
C ALA A 14 9.53 3.67 -3.78
N ARG A 15 9.17 4.36 -2.70
CA ARG A 15 10.13 4.95 -1.74
C ARG A 15 10.55 3.99 -0.62
N ILE A 16 9.90 2.83 -0.50
CA ILE A 16 10.29 1.83 0.50
C ILE A 16 11.60 1.18 0.05
N GLY A 17 12.66 1.43 0.82
CA GLY A 17 14.00 0.94 0.52
C GLY A 17 14.16 -0.57 0.72
N HIS A 18 13.78 -1.05 1.92
CA HIS A 18 13.88 -2.47 2.26
C HIS A 18 12.53 -3.16 2.08
N VAL A 19 12.41 -3.93 1.00
CA VAL A 19 11.21 -4.69 0.64
C VAL A 19 11.64 -6.13 0.36
N PRO A 20 10.94 -7.15 0.90
CA PRO A 20 11.15 -8.54 0.51
C PRO A 20 11.04 -8.75 -1.01
N ASP A 21 11.83 -9.65 -1.58
CA ASP A 21 11.90 -9.85 -3.03
C ASP A 21 10.54 -10.20 -3.65
N ASP A 22 9.74 -11.01 -2.96
CA ASP A 22 8.39 -11.38 -3.41
C ASP A 22 7.48 -10.15 -3.54
N LEU A 23 7.54 -9.23 -2.58
CA LEU A 23 6.78 -7.97 -2.61
C LEU A 23 7.35 -6.99 -3.65
N ARG A 24 8.68 -6.94 -3.81
CA ARG A 24 9.31 -6.12 -4.84
C ARG A 24 8.80 -6.51 -6.24
N ALA A 25 8.70 -7.81 -6.53
CA ALA A 25 8.13 -8.30 -7.77
C ALA A 25 6.68 -7.85 -7.98
N ARG A 26 5.88 -7.69 -6.91
CA ARG A 26 4.51 -7.16 -7.01
C ARG A 26 4.49 -5.68 -7.33
N PHE A 27 5.42 -4.90 -6.78
CA PHE A 27 5.52 -3.46 -7.03
C PHE A 27 5.94 -3.17 -8.46
N ASP A 28 6.90 -3.94 -8.97
CA ASP A 28 7.38 -3.82 -10.35
C ASP A 28 6.30 -4.24 -11.37
N ALA A 29 5.38 -5.11 -10.96
CA ALA A 29 4.23 -5.55 -11.76
C ALA A 29 3.00 -4.63 -11.65
N ILE A 30 3.08 -3.49 -10.93
CA ILE A 30 1.98 -2.52 -10.85
C ILE A 30 1.69 -1.98 -12.26
N ALA A 31 0.46 -2.21 -12.72
CA ALA A 31 0.02 -1.82 -14.04
C ALA A 31 -0.95 -0.62 -13.95
N PRO A 32 -0.94 0.31 -14.92
CA PRO A 32 -1.99 1.31 -15.04
C PRO A 32 -3.35 0.63 -15.26
N ALA A 33 -4.41 1.27 -14.76
CA ALA A 33 -5.80 0.89 -14.94
C ALA A 33 -6.60 2.09 -15.49
N ASP A 34 -7.83 1.83 -15.94
CA ASP A 34 -8.71 2.88 -16.46
C ASP A 34 -8.98 3.95 -15.40
N GLY A 35 -9.13 5.20 -15.85
CA GLY A 35 -9.46 6.32 -14.97
C GLY A 35 -8.28 6.86 -14.14
N GLY A 36 -7.03 6.54 -14.50
CA GLY A 36 -5.84 7.08 -13.81
C GLY A 36 -5.48 6.36 -12.51
N ALA A 37 -6.10 5.20 -12.26
CA ALA A 37 -5.75 4.31 -11.16
C ALA A 37 -4.62 3.34 -11.57
N PHE A 38 -4.07 2.62 -10.58
CA PHE A 38 -3.16 1.51 -10.80
C PHE A 38 -3.74 0.23 -10.21
N THR A 39 -3.37 -0.91 -10.78
CA THR A 39 -3.69 -2.23 -10.26
C THR A 39 -2.49 -2.82 -9.55
N LEU A 40 -2.66 -3.17 -8.28
CA LEU A 40 -1.75 -4.00 -7.51
C LEU A 40 -2.36 -5.40 -7.34
N ARG A 41 -1.60 -6.45 -7.67
CA ARG A 41 -2.04 -7.85 -7.52
C ARG A 41 -1.23 -8.50 -6.41
N LEU A 42 -1.92 -9.13 -5.46
CA LEU A 42 -1.34 -9.75 -4.28
C LEU A 42 -1.96 -11.14 -4.08
N SER A 43 -1.19 -12.10 -3.58
CA SER A 43 -1.76 -13.24 -2.84
C SER A 43 -2.24 -12.77 -1.46
N ASP A 44 -2.91 -13.63 -0.71
CA ASP A 44 -3.35 -13.29 0.65
C ASP A 44 -2.14 -13.20 1.61
N ASP A 45 -1.11 -14.01 1.39
CA ASP A 45 0.18 -13.92 2.10
C ASP A 45 0.91 -12.61 1.78
N ASP A 46 1.00 -12.24 0.48
CA ASP A 46 1.62 -10.98 0.05
C ASP A 46 0.88 -9.78 0.66
N ALA A 47 -0.45 -9.85 0.74
CA ALA A 47 -1.27 -8.81 1.31
C ALA A 47 -1.00 -8.59 2.81
N THR A 48 -0.92 -9.69 3.55
CA THR A 48 -0.61 -9.67 4.99
C THR A 48 0.79 -9.11 5.21
N ALA A 49 1.80 -9.63 4.51
CA ALA A 49 3.17 -9.16 4.60
C ALA A 49 3.30 -7.68 4.21
N LEU A 50 2.54 -7.24 3.19
CA LEU A 50 2.53 -5.84 2.77
C LEU A 50 1.91 -4.93 3.84
N ALA A 51 0.76 -5.31 4.41
CA ALA A 51 0.10 -4.55 5.47
C ALA A 51 1.02 -4.39 6.69
N GLU A 52 1.67 -5.47 7.14
CA GLU A 52 2.64 -5.45 8.22
C GLU A 52 3.84 -4.53 7.91
N LEU A 53 4.39 -4.64 6.69
CA LEU A 53 5.51 -3.79 6.25
C LEU A 53 5.14 -2.30 6.29
N VAL A 54 4.02 -1.92 5.68
CA VAL A 54 3.65 -0.50 5.56
C VAL A 54 3.12 0.10 6.86
N GLN A 55 2.64 -0.73 7.80
CA GLN A 55 2.24 -0.30 9.14
C GLN A 55 3.40 0.38 9.89
N TRP A 56 4.64 -0.06 9.69
CA TRP A 56 5.83 0.57 10.28
C TRP A 56 6.12 1.98 9.74
N HIS A 57 5.55 2.33 8.59
CA HIS A 57 5.72 3.64 7.97
C HIS A 57 4.62 4.63 8.33
N VAL A 58 3.54 4.20 9.00
CA VAL A 58 2.43 5.08 9.40
C VAL A 58 2.84 5.91 10.61
N LYS A 59 2.83 7.24 10.47
CA LYS A 59 2.96 8.19 11.58
C LYS A 59 1.60 8.79 11.87
N THR A 60 1.24 8.86 13.15
CA THR A 60 -0.03 9.44 13.60
C THR A 60 0.19 10.81 14.23
N ASP A 61 -0.63 11.78 13.85
CA ASP A 61 -0.68 13.08 14.48
C ASP A 61 -1.31 12.96 15.88
N PRO A 62 -0.62 13.38 16.95
CA PRO A 62 -1.10 13.17 18.32
C PRO A 62 -2.30 14.04 18.70
N ALA A 63 -2.57 15.13 17.98
CA ALA A 63 -3.70 16.02 18.24
C ALA A 63 -5.00 15.49 17.61
N THR A 64 -4.89 14.85 16.44
CA THR A 64 -6.05 14.37 15.67
C THR A 64 -6.24 12.85 15.71
N LEU A 65 -5.21 12.11 16.16
CA LEU A 65 -5.13 10.65 16.10
C LEU A 65 -5.28 10.08 14.68
N LYS A 66 -4.99 10.89 13.65
CA LYS A 66 -5.04 10.49 12.24
C LYS A 66 -3.64 10.31 11.65
N PRO A 67 -3.47 9.49 10.61
CA PRO A 67 -2.23 9.45 9.85
C PRO A 67 -1.82 10.85 9.37
N THR A 68 -0.55 11.19 9.51
CA THR A 68 0.00 12.43 8.97
C THR A 68 -0.14 12.46 7.45
N PRO A 69 -0.24 13.65 6.81
CA PRO A 69 -0.35 13.74 5.34
C PRO A 69 0.78 13.02 4.59
N GLU A 70 1.99 13.00 5.16
CA GLU A 70 3.16 12.31 4.59
C GLU A 70 2.95 10.79 4.50
N THR A 71 2.33 10.19 5.51
CA THR A 71 2.18 8.73 5.64
C THR A 71 0.76 8.24 5.36
N ALA A 72 -0.15 9.14 4.99
CA ALA A 72 -1.53 8.83 4.67
C ALA A 72 -1.70 7.75 3.58
N PRO A 73 -0.87 7.70 2.51
CA PRO A 73 -0.97 6.64 1.50
C PRO A 73 -0.76 5.22 2.06
N TYR A 74 0.11 5.05 3.08
CA TYR A 74 0.32 3.75 3.71
C TYR A 74 -0.91 3.30 4.50
N ALA A 75 -1.52 4.21 5.26
CA ALA A 75 -2.74 3.91 6.01
C ALA A 75 -3.93 3.63 5.08
N GLU A 76 -4.03 4.34 3.96
CA GLU A 76 -5.04 4.08 2.93
C GLU A 76 -4.85 2.67 2.33
N LEU A 77 -3.61 2.28 2.04
CA LEU A 77 -3.31 0.95 1.50
C LEU A 77 -3.68 -0.18 2.47
N ILE A 78 -3.37 -0.05 3.77
CA ILE A 78 -3.78 -1.03 4.79
C ILE A 78 -5.30 -1.21 4.76
N ARG A 79 -6.05 -0.10 4.78
CA ARG A 79 -7.51 -0.14 4.72
C ARG A 79 -8.02 -0.83 3.44
N LEU A 80 -7.39 -0.60 2.30
CA LEU A 80 -7.76 -1.26 1.04
C LEU A 80 -7.47 -2.77 1.05
N ILE A 81 -6.39 -3.19 1.72
CA ILE A 81 -6.07 -4.61 1.91
C ILE A 81 -7.13 -5.26 2.80
N ASP A 82 -7.41 -4.66 3.96
CA ASP A 82 -8.40 -5.16 4.91
C ASP A 82 -9.78 -5.31 4.26
N ASP A 83 -10.25 -4.26 3.57
CA ASP A 83 -11.55 -4.24 2.88
C ASP A 83 -11.68 -5.36 1.83
N ALA A 84 -10.58 -5.74 1.19
CA ALA A 84 -10.58 -6.73 0.11
C ALA A 84 -10.31 -8.17 0.61
N GLN A 85 -10.00 -8.34 1.90
CA GLN A 85 -9.90 -9.63 2.58
C GLN A 85 -11.20 -10.03 3.31
N LEU A 86 -12.13 -9.09 3.49
CA LEU A 86 -13.49 -9.31 4.01
C LEU A 86 -14.42 -9.95 2.96
#